data_AF-A0A2S6RV24-F1
#
_entry.id   AF-A0A2S6RV24-F1
#
_cell.length_a   1.000
_cell.length_b   1.000
_cell.length_c   1.000
_cell.angle_alpha   90.00
_cell.angle_beta   90.00
_cell.angle_gamma   90.00
#
_symmetry.space_group_name_H-M   'P 1'
#
loop_
_entity.id
_entity.type
_entity.pdbx_description
1 polymer ?
#
loop_
_entity_poly.entity_id
_entity_poly.type
_entity_poly.pdbx_seq_one_letter_code
_entity_poly.pdbx_strand_id
1 'polypeptide(L)'
;MRIFYFIFFYFLIINIAISEDVKNISYPFTAKELVFECEAWIPGETAAQQEAKREYPCIRYIQSAINTYQLIKSENNKKLPNLCLPEVLNLQRHKDIFVKYVKNNPDKQNLEASKVIFESLIKAYCK
;
A
#
# COMPACT_ATOMS: atom_id res chain seq x y z
N MET A 1 -8.64 14.10 -48.55
CA MET A 1 -9.30 13.66 -47.31
C MET A 1 -8.75 12.33 -46.75
N ARG A 2 -7.44 12.06 -46.84
CA ARG A 2 -6.81 10.91 -46.12
C ARG A 2 -5.88 11.37 -45.00
N ILE A 3 -5.23 12.53 -45.16
CA ILE A 3 -4.27 13.08 -44.20
C ILE A 3 -4.93 13.54 -42.89
N PHE A 4 -6.13 14.14 -42.94
CA PHE A 4 -6.87 14.54 -41.73
C PHE A 4 -7.23 13.37 -40.81
N TYR A 5 -7.50 12.18 -41.37
CA TYR A 5 -7.78 10.98 -40.56
C TYR A 5 -6.55 10.50 -39.79
N PHE A 6 -5.36 10.57 -40.40
CA PHE A 6 -4.12 10.19 -39.71
C PHE A 6 -3.77 11.15 -38.57
N ILE A 7 -4.01 12.46 -38.74
CA ILE A 7 -3.76 13.47 -37.68
C ILE A 7 -4.74 13.27 -36.51
N PHE A 8 -6.00 12.93 -36.79
CA PHE A 8 -7.00 12.66 -35.75
C PHE A 8 -6.67 11.40 -34.94
N PHE A 9 -6.23 10.32 -35.59
CA PHE A 9 -5.75 9.12 -34.90
C PHE A 9 -4.47 9.38 -34.11
N TYR A 10 -3.56 10.22 -34.61
CA TYR A 10 -2.36 10.61 -33.88
C TYR A 10 -2.68 11.39 -32.60
N PHE A 11 -3.66 12.29 -32.65
CA PHE A 11 -4.17 13.01 -31.46
C PHE A 11 -4.91 12.09 -30.48
N LEU A 12 -5.63 11.07 -30.96
CA LEU A 12 -6.25 10.05 -30.09
C LEU A 12 -5.19 9.21 -29.35
N ILE A 13 -4.10 8.82 -30.03
CA ILE A 13 -3.02 8.04 -29.39
C ILE A 13 -2.27 8.88 -28.34
N ILE A 14 -2.02 10.17 -28.61
CA ILE A 14 -1.37 11.07 -27.63
C ILE A 14 -2.28 11.32 -26.41
N ASN A 15 -3.60 11.45 -26.61
CA ASN A 15 -4.54 11.61 -25.48
C ASN A 15 -4.73 10.33 -24.66
N ILE A 16 -4.55 9.14 -25.26
CA ILE A 16 -4.55 7.87 -24.50
C ILE A 16 -3.23 7.72 -23.71
N ALA A 17 -2.13 8.33 -24.17
CA ALA A 17 -0.81 8.23 -23.52
C ALA A 17 -0.64 9.12 -22.26
N ILE A 18 -1.61 9.98 -21.93
CA ILE A 18 -1.61 10.78 -20.70
C ILE A 18 -2.97 10.63 -19.99
N SER A 19 -3.47 9.40 -19.89
CA SER A 19 -4.16 9.02 -18.67
C SER A 19 -3.07 8.89 -17.60
N GLU A 20 -2.86 9.97 -16.87
CA GLU A 20 -1.96 10.06 -15.72
C GLU A 20 -2.39 9.17 -14.54
N ASP A 21 -3.31 8.22 -14.73
CA ASP A 21 -4.02 7.57 -13.62
C ASP A 21 -3.60 6.11 -13.38
N VAL A 22 -2.67 5.57 -14.18
CA VAL A 22 -2.16 4.21 -13.98
C VAL A 22 -0.66 4.13 -14.28
N LYS A 23 0.13 5.11 -13.83
CA LYS A 23 1.48 4.73 -13.39
C LYS A 23 1.23 3.73 -12.28
N ASN A 24 1.53 2.45 -12.51
CA ASN A 24 1.69 1.45 -11.46
C ASN A 24 2.35 2.12 -10.26
N ILE A 25 1.54 2.49 -9.27
CA ILE A 25 2.01 3.01 -8.00
C ILE A 25 2.55 1.78 -7.25
N SER A 26 3.69 1.28 -7.72
CA SER A 26 4.62 0.59 -6.87
C SER A 26 5.23 1.68 -6.02
N TYR A 27 4.75 1.81 -4.78
CA TYR A 27 5.51 2.48 -3.73
C TYR A 27 6.36 1.41 -3.04
N PRO A 28 7.55 1.00 -3.53
CA PRO A 28 8.39 0.10 -2.78
C PRO A 28 9.05 0.89 -1.65
N PHE A 29 8.28 1.26 -0.63
CA PHE A 29 8.83 1.80 0.59
C PHE A 29 9.75 0.75 1.22
N THR A 30 10.91 1.17 1.66
CA THR A 30 11.60 0.46 2.74
C THR A 30 10.79 0.59 4.02
N ALA A 31 10.99 -0.35 4.95
CA ALA A 31 10.28 -0.30 6.23
C ALA A 31 10.55 1.00 6.99
N LYS A 32 11.77 1.55 6.89
CA LYS A 32 12.15 2.84 7.47
C LYS A 32 11.37 4.01 6.86
N GLU A 33 11.27 4.08 5.54
CA GLU A 33 10.53 5.15 4.87
C GLU A 33 9.05 5.08 5.22
N LEU A 34 8.46 3.87 5.26
CA LEU A 34 7.07 3.73 5.66
C LEU A 34 6.86 4.13 7.13
N VAL A 35 7.81 3.86 8.03
CA VAL A 35 7.73 4.32 9.43
C VAL A 35 7.67 5.84 9.50
N PHE A 36 8.51 6.54 8.74
CA PHE A 36 8.48 8.01 8.68
C PHE A 36 7.09 8.53 8.29
N GLU A 37 6.48 7.92 7.27
CA GLU A 37 5.12 8.24 6.84
C GLU A 37 4.05 7.91 7.89
N CYS A 38 4.24 6.82 8.65
CA CYS A 38 3.32 6.41 9.70
C CYS A 38 3.37 7.30 10.94
N GLU A 39 4.53 7.88 11.24
CA GLU A 39 4.70 8.82 12.35
C GLU A 39 4.09 10.18 12.05
N ALA A 40 4.07 10.58 10.77
CA ALA A 40 3.39 11.78 10.35
C ALA A 40 1.86 11.67 10.47
N TRP A 41 1.28 10.46 10.53
CA TRP A 41 -0.16 10.21 10.53
C TRP A 41 -0.87 10.63 11.83
N ILE A 42 -1.94 11.42 11.69
CA ILE A 42 -2.74 11.94 12.80
C ILE A 42 -4.07 11.16 12.92
N PRO A 43 -4.39 10.53 14.08
CA PRO A 43 -5.67 9.85 14.28
C PRO A 43 -6.86 10.82 14.33
N GLY A 44 -8.01 10.36 13.85
CA GLY A 44 -9.30 11.07 14.00
C GLY A 44 -9.75 11.88 12.79
N GLU A 45 -8.96 11.92 11.71
CA GLU A 45 -9.36 12.56 10.46
C GLU A 45 -10.24 11.66 9.61
N THR A 46 -11.26 12.24 8.96
CA THR A 46 -12.11 11.52 8.00
C THR A 46 -11.33 11.18 6.73
N ALA A 47 -11.78 10.18 5.96
CA ALA A 47 -11.17 9.83 4.68
C ALA A 47 -11.08 11.05 3.73
N ALA A 48 -12.08 11.92 3.73
CA ALA A 48 -12.10 13.16 2.94
C ALA A 48 -11.10 14.21 3.46
N GLN A 49 -10.89 14.31 4.77
CA GLN A 49 -9.88 15.19 5.35
C GLN A 49 -8.46 14.70 5.04
N GLN A 50 -8.26 13.39 5.02
CA GLN A 50 -7.00 12.75 4.63
C GLN A 50 -6.72 12.89 3.13
N GLU A 51 -7.77 12.81 2.31
CA GLU A 51 -7.70 12.98 0.84
C GLU A 51 -7.42 14.44 0.45
N ALA A 52 -8.08 15.39 1.11
CA ALA A 52 -7.85 16.83 0.91
C ALA A 52 -6.42 17.27 1.25
N LYS A 53 -5.73 16.53 2.13
CA LYS A 53 -4.34 16.78 2.51
C LYS A 53 -3.29 16.14 1.57
N ARG A 54 -3.73 15.46 0.50
CA ARG A 54 -2.91 14.60 -0.37
C ARG A 54 -2.19 13.50 0.41
N GLU A 55 -2.97 12.47 0.71
CA GLU A 55 -2.61 11.09 1.09
C GLU A 55 -1.61 10.91 2.23
N TYR A 56 -2.03 10.19 3.27
CA TYR A 56 -1.08 9.51 4.14
C TYR A 56 -0.68 8.17 3.52
N PRO A 57 0.53 8.05 2.96
CA PRO A 57 0.97 6.81 2.31
C PRO A 57 0.98 5.63 3.30
N CYS A 58 1.18 5.86 4.60
CA CYS A 58 1.22 4.78 5.59
C CYS A 58 -0.04 3.89 5.64
N ILE A 59 -1.21 4.45 5.98
CA ILE A 59 -2.42 3.65 6.21
C ILE A 59 -2.92 3.02 4.91
N ARG A 60 -2.89 3.78 3.79
CA ARG A 60 -3.26 3.26 2.48
C ARG A 60 -2.34 2.11 2.07
N TYR A 61 -1.04 2.25 2.28
CA TYR A 61 -0.09 1.18 1.96
C TYR A 61 -0.32 -0.07 2.80
N ILE A 62 -0.49 0.07 4.13
CA ILE A 62 -0.77 -1.07 5.02
C ILE A 62 -2.08 -1.77 4.61
N GLN A 63 -3.15 -1.01 4.37
CA GLN A 63 -4.44 -1.56 3.94
C GLN A 63 -4.32 -2.29 2.59
N SER A 64 -3.68 -1.66 1.61
CA SER A 64 -3.50 -2.24 0.28
C SER A 64 -2.67 -3.52 0.36
N ALA A 65 -1.56 -3.51 1.10
CA ALA A 65 -0.72 -4.69 1.27
C ALA A 65 -1.50 -5.87 1.87
N ILE A 66 -2.30 -5.63 2.92
CA ILE A 66 -3.13 -6.66 3.54
C ILE A 66 -4.19 -7.18 2.56
N ASN A 67 -4.88 -6.30 1.86
CA ASN A 67 -5.93 -6.68 0.91
C ASN A 67 -5.36 -7.51 -0.24
N THR A 68 -4.24 -7.07 -0.83
CA THR A 68 -3.55 -7.81 -1.89
C THR A 68 -3.09 -9.18 -1.39
N TYR A 69 -2.57 -9.27 -0.16
CA TYR A 69 -2.18 -10.55 0.43
C TYR A 69 -3.37 -11.51 0.56
N GLN A 70 -4.50 -11.02 1.09
CA GLN A 70 -5.71 -11.82 1.26
C GLN A 70 -6.30 -12.26 -0.08
N LEU A 71 -6.33 -11.36 -1.07
CA LEU A 71 -6.79 -11.65 -2.43
C LEU A 71 -5.94 -12.75 -3.08
N ILE A 72 -4.61 -12.62 -3.03
CA ILE A 72 -3.70 -13.64 -3.58
C ILE A 72 -3.92 -14.97 -2.86
N LYS A 73 -4.12 -14.96 -1.54
CA LYS A 73 -4.40 -16.17 -0.77
C LYS A 73 -5.72 -16.84 -1.17
N SER A 74 -6.78 -16.07 -1.44
CA SER A 74 -8.07 -16.63 -1.88
C SER A 74 -8.05 -17.15 -3.31
N GLU A 75 -7.35 -16.48 -4.23
CA GLU A 75 -7.37 -16.83 -5.65
C GLU A 75 -6.41 -17.95 -6.02
N ASN A 76 -5.23 -18.01 -5.40
CA ASN A 76 -4.15 -18.88 -5.89
C ASN A 76 -4.02 -20.24 -5.18
N ASN A 77 -4.87 -20.58 -4.20
CA ASN A 77 -4.73 -21.80 -3.37
C ASN A 77 -3.28 -22.01 -2.84
N LYS A 78 -2.49 -20.93 -2.79
CA LYS A 78 -1.06 -20.95 -2.47
C LYS A 78 -0.90 -20.96 -0.96
N LYS A 79 0.18 -21.61 -0.51
CA LYS A 79 0.66 -21.72 0.88
C LYS A 79 1.15 -20.38 1.47
N LEU A 80 0.38 -19.31 1.31
CA LEU A 80 0.61 -18.10 2.07
C LEU A 80 0.16 -18.34 3.52
N PRO A 81 1.03 -18.08 4.52
CA PRO A 81 0.66 -18.25 5.91
C PRO A 81 -0.60 -17.44 6.26
N ASN A 82 -1.32 -17.86 7.30
CA ASN A 82 -2.38 -17.01 7.83
C ASN A 82 -1.75 -15.79 8.50
N LEU A 83 -2.29 -14.59 8.24
CA LEU A 83 -1.92 -13.38 8.97
C LEU A 83 -2.60 -13.31 10.35
N CYS A 84 -3.55 -14.23 10.63
CA CYS A 84 -4.31 -14.34 11.87
C CYS A 84 -5.02 -13.04 12.26
N LEU A 85 -5.39 -12.23 11.27
CA LEU A 85 -6.03 -10.96 11.50
C LEU A 85 -7.40 -11.17 12.17
N PRO A 86 -7.79 -10.30 13.12
CA PRO A 86 -9.14 -10.31 13.65
C PRO A 86 -10.17 -10.04 12.54
N GLU A 87 -11.40 -10.49 12.73
CA GLU A 87 -12.50 -10.27 11.78
C GLU A 87 -12.74 -8.78 11.50
N VAL A 88 -12.57 -7.94 12.54
CA VAL A 88 -12.65 -6.48 12.41
C VAL A 88 -11.25 -5.92 12.21
N LEU A 89 -11.03 -5.37 11.01
CA LEU A 89 -9.74 -4.82 10.62
C LEU A 89 -9.49 -3.46 11.28
N ASN A 90 -8.43 -3.37 12.09
CA ASN A 90 -8.05 -2.14 12.80
C ASN A 90 -6.71 -1.61 12.26
N LEU A 91 -6.78 -0.69 11.30
CA LEU A 91 -5.61 -0.11 10.65
C LEU A 91 -4.69 0.65 11.59
N GLN A 92 -5.25 1.34 12.58
CA GLN A 92 -4.46 2.04 13.59
C GLN A 92 -3.61 1.04 14.38
N ARG A 93 -4.20 -0.08 14.81
CA ARG A 93 -3.45 -1.15 15.49
C ARG A 93 -2.39 -1.77 14.58
N HIS A 94 -2.69 -1.99 13.30
CA HIS A 94 -1.71 -2.54 12.35
C HIS A 94 -0.53 -1.61 12.11
N LYS A 95 -0.78 -0.30 12.01
CA LYS A 95 0.26 0.73 12.01
C LYS A 95 1.13 0.64 13.25
N ASP A 96 0.52 0.63 14.43
CA ASP A 96 1.25 0.64 15.69
C ASP A 96 2.11 -0.64 15.86
N ILE A 97 1.59 -1.79 15.44
CA ILE A 97 2.35 -3.06 15.39
C ILE A 97 3.55 -2.94 14.45
N PHE A 98 3.33 -2.46 13.23
CA PHE A 98 4.39 -2.30 12.23
C PHE A 98 5.50 -1.34 12.71
N VAL A 99 5.13 -0.14 13.16
CA VAL A 99 6.09 0.88 13.63
C VAL A 99 6.90 0.35 14.82
N LYS A 100 6.24 -0.28 15.80
CA LYS A 100 6.92 -0.89 16.94
C LYS A 100 7.87 -2.01 16.50
N TYR A 101 7.45 -2.83 15.54
CA TYR A 101 8.28 -3.92 15.03
C TYR A 101 9.57 -3.41 14.37
N VAL A 102 9.47 -2.43 13.48
CA VAL A 102 10.64 -1.87 12.77
C VAL A 102 11.59 -1.18 13.73
N LYS A 103 11.08 -0.41 14.70
CA LYS A 103 11.92 0.24 15.72
C LYS A 103 12.69 -0.75 16.59
N ASN A 104 12.09 -1.89 16.91
CA ASN A 104 12.72 -2.93 17.72
C ASN A 104 13.67 -3.85 16.94
N ASN A 105 13.67 -3.80 15.60
CA ASN A 105 14.48 -4.67 14.75
C ASN A 105 15.20 -3.83 13.68
N PRO A 106 16.34 -3.18 14.01
CA PRO A 106 17.05 -2.30 13.09
C PRO A 106 17.48 -2.98 11.78
N ASP A 107 17.73 -4.29 11.80
CA ASP A 107 18.05 -5.12 10.63
C ASP A 107 16.92 -5.17 9.59
N LYS A 108 15.68 -4.84 10.00
CA LYS A 108 14.50 -4.84 9.13
C LYS A 108 14.26 -3.50 8.43
N GLN A 109 14.94 -2.43 8.84
CA GLN A 109 14.66 -1.07 8.36
C GLN A 109 14.79 -0.89 6.85
N ASN A 110 15.80 -1.54 6.24
CA ASN A 110 16.08 -1.42 4.80
C ASN A 110 15.38 -2.49 3.95
N LEU A 111 14.57 -3.36 4.57
CA LEU A 111 13.77 -4.35 3.84
C LEU A 111 12.52 -3.70 3.26
N GLU A 112 11.94 -4.35 2.25
CA GLU A 112 10.66 -3.95 1.67
C GLU A 112 9.56 -3.91 2.74
N ALA A 113 8.83 -2.80 2.81
CA ALA A 113 7.84 -2.55 3.85
C ALA A 113 6.72 -3.60 3.84
N SER A 114 6.23 -4.03 2.67
CA SER A 114 5.20 -5.06 2.52
C SER A 114 5.57 -6.35 3.26
N LYS A 115 6.81 -6.84 3.06
CA LYS A 115 7.35 -8.03 3.70
C LYS A 115 7.41 -7.88 5.22
N VAL A 116 7.87 -6.72 5.70
CA VAL A 116 8.00 -6.42 7.12
C VAL A 116 6.62 -6.25 7.79
N ILE A 117 5.63 -5.68 7.08
CA ILE A 117 4.23 -5.63 7.52
C ILE A 117 3.74 -7.03 7.81
N PHE A 118 3.82 -7.96 6.84
CA PHE A 118 3.32 -9.32 7.04
C PHE A 118 4.06 -10.06 8.16
N GLU A 119 5.39 -9.94 8.22
CA GLU A 119 6.20 -10.53 9.31
C GLU A 119 5.77 -10.00 10.68
N SER A 120 5.54 -8.70 10.80
CA SER A 120 5.10 -8.06 12.06
C SER A 120 3.70 -8.49 12.48
N LEU A 121 2.76 -8.60 11.53
CA LEU A 121 1.38 -9.02 11.77
C LEU A 121 1.31 -10.48 12.20
N ILE A 122 2.05 -11.37 11.52
CA ILE A 122 2.13 -12.79 11.89
C ILE A 122 2.66 -12.95 13.31
N LYS A 123 3.78 -12.28 13.66
CA LYS A 123 4.32 -12.32 15.03
C LYS A 123 3.36 -11.76 16.08
N ALA A 124 2.55 -10.77 15.72
CA ALA A 124 1.63 -10.13 16.65
C ALA A 124 0.36 -10.96 16.89
N TYR A 125 -0.18 -11.59 15.84
CA TYR A 125 -1.50 -12.21 15.88
C TYR A 125 -1.50 -13.74 15.85
N CYS A 126 -0.50 -14.39 15.23
CA CYS A 126 -0.44 -15.84 15.09
C CYS A 126 0.30 -16.53 16.25
N LYS A 127 0.17 -16.00 17.46
CA LYS A 127 0.73 -16.64 18.65
C LYS A 127 0.11 -18.01 18.93
#